data_AF-A0A352AEL5-F1
#
_entry.id   AF-A0A352AEL5-F1
#
_cell.length_a   1.000
_cell.length_b   1.000
_cell.length_c   1.000
_cell.angle_alpha   90.00
_cell.angle_beta   90.00
_cell.angle_gamma   90.00
#
_symmetry.space_group_name_H-M   'P 1'
#
loop_
_entity.id
_entity.type
_entity.pdbx_description
1 polymer ?
#
loop_
_entity_poly.entity_id
_entity_poly.type
_entity_poly.pdbx_seq_one_letter_code
_entity_poly.pdbx_strand_id
1 'polypeptide(L)' 'HFDHERIPERVVHARGSGAHGYLQVYESMAEYTKAKFLQDPSVKIPV' A
#
# COMPACT_ATOMS: atom_id res chain seq x y z
N HIS A 1 24.85 -18.42 -8.34
CA HIS A 1 23.95 -17.25 -8.47
C HIS A 1 22.78 -17.61 -9.39
N PHE A 2 23.04 -17.98 -10.65
CA PHE A 2 22.05 -18.31 -11.68
C PHE A 2 21.03 -19.41 -11.30
N ASP A 3 21.47 -20.52 -10.71
CA ASP A 3 20.58 -21.67 -10.43
C ASP A 3 19.56 -21.42 -9.31
N HIS A 4 19.65 -20.30 -8.59
CA HIS A 4 18.82 -19.99 -7.42
C HIS A 4 18.11 -18.63 -7.50
N GLU A 5 17.92 -18.07 -8.70
CA GLU A 5 17.26 -16.76 -8.88
C GLU A 5 15.73 -16.80 -8.71
N ARG A 6 15.12 -18.00 -8.70
CA ARG A 6 13.67 -18.17 -8.63
C ARG A 6 13.23 -18.45 -7.20
N ILE A 7 12.26 -17.68 -6.72
CA ILE A 7 11.49 -17.96 -5.52
C ILE A 7 10.07 -18.39 -5.93
N PRO A 8 9.36 -19.20 -5.12
CA PRO A 8 7.99 -19.57 -5.43
C PRO A 8 7.11 -18.33 -5.67
N GLU A 9 6.30 -18.39 -6.71
CA GLU A 9 5.32 -17.35 -7.01
C GLU A 9 4.18 -17.36 -5.97
N ARG A 10 3.38 -16.29 -5.94
CA ARG A 10 2.19 -16.24 -5.08
C ARG A 10 1.21 -17.31 -5.55
N VAL A 11 0.64 -18.08 -4.60
CA VAL A 11 -0.32 -19.18 -4.86
C VAL A 11 -1.49 -18.74 -5.73
N VAL A 12 -1.93 -17.49 -5.60
CA VAL A 12 -2.89 -16.80 -6.46
C VAL A 12 -2.39 -15.39 -6.75
N HIS A 13 -2.86 -14.78 -7.84
CA HIS A 13 -2.34 -13.50 -8.35
C HIS A 13 -0.83 -13.53 -8.66
N ALA A 14 -0.34 -14.65 -9.21
CA ALA A 14 1.06 -14.83 -9.60
C ALA A 14 1.54 -13.80 -10.64
N ARG A 15 0.65 -13.38 -11.55
CA ARG A 15 0.92 -12.35 -12.55
C ARG A 15 0.28 -11.02 -12.17
N GLY A 16 1.12 -10.02 -11.95
CA GLY A 16 0.71 -8.63 -11.68
C GLY A 16 1.89 -7.68 -11.79
N SER A 17 1.59 -6.39 -11.92
CA SER A 17 2.58 -5.30 -11.96
C SER A 17 2.25 -4.28 -10.87
N GLY A 18 3.26 -3.72 -10.23
CA GLY A 18 3.11 -2.71 -9.17
C GLY A 18 3.62 -1.34 -9.61
N ALA A 19 3.07 -0.29 -9.00
CA ALA A 19 3.56 1.07 -9.11
C ALA A 19 3.52 1.73 -7.73
N HIS A 20 4.45 2.66 -7.48
CA HIS A 20 4.46 3.44 -6.25
C HIS A 20 3.54 4.66 -6.36
N GLY A 21 2.97 5.06 -5.23
CA GLY A 21 2.15 6.26 -5.12
C GLY A 21 2.08 6.80 -3.71
N TYR A 22 1.11 7.69 -3.49
CA TYR A 22 0.74 8.14 -2.16
C TYR A 22 -0.77 8.33 -2.04
N LEU A 23 -1.28 8.14 -0.83
CA LEU A 23 -2.65 8.42 -0.43
C LEU A 23 -2.66 9.65 0.49
N GLN A 24 -3.64 10.52 0.30
CA GLN A 24 -3.87 11.69 1.15
C GLN A 24 -5.38 11.78 1.40
N VAL A 25 -5.79 11.87 2.66
CA VAL A 25 -7.21 11.95 3.00
C VAL A 25 -7.72 13.37 2.70
N TYR A 26 -8.97 13.51 2.24
CA TYR A 26 -9.53 14.84 1.95
C TYR A 26 -9.86 15.61 3.23
N GLU A 27 -10.46 14.94 4.21
CA GLU A 27 -10.89 15.49 5.50
C GLU A 27 -10.64 14.46 6.61
N SER A 28 -10.60 14.91 7.87
CA SER A 28 -10.38 14.00 9.00
C SER A 28 -11.57 13.05 9.17
N MET A 29 -11.30 11.75 9.24
CA MET A 29 -12.32 10.70 9.45
C MET A 29 -12.45 10.30 10.93
N ALA A 30 -12.03 11.17 11.86
CA ALA A 30 -12.01 10.90 13.30
C ALA A 30 -13.37 10.50 13.88
N GLU A 31 -14.47 10.96 13.28
CA GLU A 31 -15.84 10.60 13.66
C GLU A 31 -16.12 9.10 13.48
N TYR A 32 -15.55 8.47 12.45
CA TYR A 32 -15.85 7.10 12.06
C TYR A 32 -14.74 6.11 12.43
N THR A 33 -13.50 6.57 12.51
CA THR A 33 -12.35 5.70 12.69
C THR A 33 -11.21 6.37 13.43
N LYS A 34 -10.44 5.56 14.15
CA LYS A 34 -9.18 5.96 14.80
C LYS A 34 -7.95 5.56 13.97
N ALA A 35 -8.16 5.08 12.73
CA ALA A 35 -7.08 4.69 11.83
C ALA A 35 -6.21 5.91 11.51
N LYS A 36 -4.92 5.85 11.89
CA LYS A 36 -3.99 6.98 11.88
C LYS A 36 -3.85 7.66 10.51
N PHE A 37 -3.86 6.88 9.43
CA PHE A 37 -3.64 7.39 8.06
C PHE A 37 -4.85 8.15 7.48
N LEU A 38 -5.98 8.23 8.21
CA LEU A 38 -7.19 8.94 7.79
C LEU A 38 -7.53 10.15 8.68
N GLN A 39 -6.61 10.57 9.54
CA GLN A 39 -6.88 11.62 10.54
C GLN A 39 -6.50 13.02 10.07
N ASP A 40 -5.48 13.15 9.22
CA ASP A 40 -4.88 14.43 8.88
C ASP A 40 -4.81 14.61 7.35
N PRO A 41 -5.57 15.57 6.79
CA PRO A 41 -5.56 15.87 5.35
C PRO A 41 -4.24 16.37 4.79
N SER A 42 -3.30 16.81 5.62
CA SER A 42 -1.99 17.32 5.17
C SER A 42 -0.96 16.20 4.93
N VAL A 43 -1.23 14.99 5.43
CA VAL A 43 -0.27 13.89 5.42
C VAL A 43 -0.39 13.06 4.14
N LYS A 44 0.74 12.83 3.48
CA LYS A 44 0.87 11.90 2.34
C LYS A 44 1.43 10.56 2.82
N ILE A 45 0.63 9.51 2.70
CA ILE A 45 0.99 8.13 3.07
C ILE A 45 1.47 7.37 1.82
N PRO A 46 2.69 6.82 1.80
CA PRO A 46 3.18 6.02 0.66
C PRO A 46 2.35 4.75 0.42
N VAL A 47 2.13 4.40 -0.86
CA VAL A 47 1.46 3.16 -1.30
C VAL A 47 2.20 2.46 -2.44
#